data_AF-A0A8S0X7H6-F1
#
_entry.id   AF-A0A8S0X7H6-F1
#
_cell.length_a   1.000
_cell.length_b   1.000
_cell.length_c   1.000
_cell.angle_alpha   90.00
_cell.angle_beta   90.00
_cell.angle_gamma   90.00
#
_symmetry.space_group_name_H-M   'P 1'
#
loop_
_entity.id
_entity.type
_entity.pdbx_description
1 polymer ?
#
loop_
_entity_poly.entity_id
_entity_poly.type
_entity_poly.pdbx_seq_one_letter_code
_entity_poly.pdbx_strand_id
1 'polypeptide(L)'
;MRAMILTAESFIGRRHLAESIGQGVDQFLQNPDVMPLNRMEELLVRSALSRYGTTLEGKRRAARALNISLGTLYNKVKRYNVNN
;
A
#
# COMPACT_ATOMS: atom_id res chain seq x y z
N MET A 1 8.57 -13.13 22.91
CA MET A 1 7.27 -13.03 23.61
C MET A 1 6.17 -13.50 22.67
N ARG A 2 5.30 -14.41 23.08
CA ARG A 2 4.06 -14.72 22.35
C ARG A 2 2.95 -13.90 22.98
N ALA A 3 2.37 -12.96 22.23
CA ALA A 3 1.16 -12.26 22.64
C ALA A 3 -0.02 -13.19 22.37
N MET A 4 -0.80 -13.50 23.42
CA MET A 4 -2.03 -14.29 23.33
C MET A 4 -3.17 -13.37 23.77
N ILE A 5 -4.05 -13.03 22.83
CA ILE A 5 -5.23 -12.20 23.09
C ILE A 5 -6.38 -13.14 23.43
N LEU A 6 -6.87 -13.10 24.67
CA LEU A 6 -8.06 -13.83 25.11
C LEU A 6 -9.30 -12.95 24.86
N THR A 7 -10.16 -13.36 23.92
CA THR A 7 -11.50 -12.78 23.76
C THR A 7 -12.55 -13.88 23.67
N ALA A 8 -13.75 -13.58 24.17
CA ALA A 8 -14.87 -14.52 24.31
C ALA A 8 -15.64 -14.79 23.00
N GLU A 9 -15.15 -14.32 21.85
CA GLU A 9 -15.79 -14.50 20.55
C GLU A 9 -14.86 -15.22 19.57
N SER A 10 -15.41 -16.22 18.88
CA SER A 10 -14.73 -17.18 18.00
C SER A 10 -14.12 -16.58 16.72
N PHE A 11 -14.09 -15.26 16.59
CA PHE A 11 -13.67 -14.55 15.38
C PHE A 11 -12.70 -13.42 15.70
N ILE A 12 -11.43 -13.57 15.31
CA ILE A 12 -10.45 -12.49 15.35
C ILE A 12 -10.66 -11.62 14.11
N GLY A 13 -11.45 -10.55 14.26
CA GLY A 13 -11.64 -9.55 13.21
C GLY A 13 -10.37 -8.70 12.99
N ARG A 14 -10.21 -8.10 11.80
CA ARG A 14 -9.03 -7.29 11.42
C ARG A 14 -8.69 -6.16 12.41
N ARG A 15 -9.67 -5.69 13.18
CA ARG A 15 -9.49 -4.68 14.24
C ARG A 15 -8.61 -5.17 15.40
N HIS A 16 -8.62 -6.46 15.71
CA HIS A 16 -7.82 -7.05 16.80
C HIS A 16 -6.37 -7.34 16.40
N LEU A 17 -6.06 -7.33 15.09
CA LEU A 17 -4.70 -7.53 14.58
C LEU A 17 -3.94 -6.22 14.41
N ALA A 18 -4.62 -5.08 14.49
CA ALA A 18 -4.03 -3.75 14.32
C ALA A 18 -3.03 -3.39 15.43
N GLU A 19 -3.23 -3.92 16.64
CA GLU A 19 -2.31 -3.66 17.77
C GLU A 19 -0.95 -4.35 17.60
N SER A 20 -0.87 -5.40 16.77
CA SER A 20 0.36 -6.20 16.58
C SER A 20 0.93 -6.13 15.16
N ILE A 21 0.14 -5.71 14.17
CA ILE A 21 0.58 -5.45 12.80
C ILE A 21 0.73 -3.94 12.66
N GLY A 22 1.97 -3.47 12.53
CA GLY A 22 2.38 -2.07 12.66
C GLY A 22 1.47 -1.01 12.02
N GLN A 23 1.54 0.18 12.61
CA GLN A 23 0.77 1.42 12.45
C GLN A 23 0.39 1.89 11.02
N GLY A 24 0.77 1.18 9.96
CA GLY A 24 0.46 1.54 8.58
C GLY A 24 -1.01 1.35 8.19
N VAL A 25 -1.76 0.48 8.86
CA VAL A 25 -3.18 0.24 8.54
C VAL A 25 -4.10 1.28 9.20
N ASP A 26 -3.70 1.82 10.34
CA ASP A 26 -4.60 2.62 11.19
C ASP A 26 -4.78 4.05 10.68
N GLN A 27 -3.77 4.64 10.04
CA GLN A 27 -3.88 5.99 9.47
C GLN A 27 -4.93 6.10 8.34
N PHE A 28 -5.33 4.97 7.74
CA PHE A 28 -6.43 4.89 6.77
C PHE A 28 -7.82 4.96 7.41
N LEU A 29 -7.96 4.55 8.66
CA LEU A 29 -9.23 4.48 9.38
C LEU A 29 -9.43 5.66 10.33
N GLN A 30 -8.36 6.38 10.65
CA GLN A 30 -8.35 7.50 11.61
C GLN A 30 -8.78 8.85 11.00
N ASN A 31 -9.03 8.96 9.69
CA ASN A 31 -9.53 10.19 9.09
C ASN A 31 -10.88 9.95 8.39
N PRO A 32 -11.99 10.53 8.88
CA PRO A 32 -13.31 10.43 8.24
C PRO A 32 -13.42 11.25 6.94
N ASP A 33 -12.32 11.78 6.42
CA ASP A 33 -12.32 12.73 5.30
C ASP A 33 -11.88 12.09 3.99
N VAL A 34 -12.35 12.67 2.87
CA VAL A 34 -12.17 12.13 1.52
C VAL A 34 -10.67 12.01 1.19
N MET A 35 -10.22 10.80 0.84
CA MET A 35 -8.82 10.57 0.45
C MET A 35 -8.45 11.42 -0.77
N PRO A 36 -7.37 12.23 -0.68
CA PRO A 36 -6.87 12.96 -1.84
C PRO A 36 -6.40 12.00 -2.95
N LEU A 37 -6.73 12.32 -4.21
CA LEU A 37 -6.38 11.49 -5.36
C LEU A 37 -4.87 11.25 -5.51
N ASN A 38 -4.04 12.23 -5.19
CA ASN A 38 -2.58 12.11 -5.23
C ASN A 38 -2.05 11.08 -4.23
N ARG A 39 -2.72 10.92 -3.08
CA ARG A 39 -2.36 9.92 -2.06
C ARG A 39 -2.78 8.53 -2.49
N MET A 40 -3.99 8.37 -3.03
CA MET A 40 -4.42 7.11 -3.63
C MET A 40 -3.46 6.67 -4.75
N GLU A 41 -3.12 7.59 -5.65
CA GLU A 41 -2.18 7.34 -6.75
C GLU A 41 -0.80 6.90 -6.24
N GLU A 42 -0.25 7.57 -5.22
CA GLU A 42 1.01 7.19 -4.60
C GLU A 42 0.99 5.73 -4.10
N LEU A 43 -0.06 5.37 -3.36
CA LEU A 43 -0.20 4.03 -2.78
C LEU A 43 -0.30 2.95 -3.86
N LEU A 44 -1.04 3.22 -4.93
CA LEU A 44 -1.15 2.31 -6.06
C LEU A 44 0.19 2.12 -6.77
N VAL A 45 0.96 3.19 -6.97
CA VAL A 45 2.31 3.11 -7.56
C VAL A 45 3.26 2.30 -6.67
N ARG A 46 3.27 2.55 -5.35
CA ARG A 46 4.07 1.77 -4.38
C ARG A 46 3.69 0.29 -4.40
N SER A 47 2.39 -0.01 -4.38
CA SER A 47 1.87 -1.38 -4.42
C SER A 47 2.27 -2.12 -5.70
N ALA A 48 2.13 -1.48 -6.87
CA ALA A 48 2.52 -2.06 -8.14
C ALA A 48 4.03 -2.34 -8.20
N LEU A 49 4.88 -1.40 -7.77
CA LEU A 49 6.32 -1.60 -7.75
C LEU A 49 6.76 -2.67 -6.74
N SER A 50 6.13 -2.73 -5.58
CA SER A 50 6.38 -3.79 -4.59
C SER A 50 6.03 -5.18 -5.16
N ARG A 51 4.94 -5.28 -5.93
CA ARG A 51 4.48 -6.54 -6.53
C ARG A 51 5.31 -6.98 -7.74
N TYR A 52 5.71 -6.06 -8.61
CA TYR A 52 6.34 -6.40 -9.90
C TYR A 52 7.84 -6.11 -9.96
N GLY A 53 8.39 -5.38 -8.99
CA GLY A 53 9.81 -5.04 -8.90
C GLY A 53 10.22 -3.74 -9.60
N THR A 54 11.43 -3.28 -9.30
CA THR A 54 12.00 -2.02 -9.81
C THR A 54 12.90 -2.21 -11.04
N THR A 55 13.03 -3.42 -11.58
CA THR A 55 13.72 -3.67 -12.86
C THR A 55 12.96 -3.04 -14.03
N LEU A 56 13.59 -2.92 -15.21
CA LEU A 56 12.91 -2.41 -16.41
C LEU A 56 11.66 -3.24 -16.75
N GLU A 57 11.78 -4.56 -16.67
CA GLU A 57 10.65 -5.47 -16.90
C GLU A 57 9.58 -5.32 -15.81
N GLY A 58 9.99 -5.22 -14.54
CA GLY A 58 9.10 -4.99 -13.41
C GLY A 58 8.29 -3.70 -13.56
N LYS A 59 8.96 -2.59 -13.91
CA LYS A 59 8.32 -1.30 -14.21
C LYS A 59 7.36 -1.40 -15.41
N ARG A 60 7.72 -2.14 -16.46
CA ARG A 60 6.81 -2.42 -17.60
C ARG A 60 5.57 -3.20 -17.18
N ARG A 61 5.69 -4.13 -16.23
CA ARG A 61 4.55 -4.89 -15.69
C ARG A 61 3.69 -4.04 -14.75
N ALA A 62 4.30 -3.22 -13.90
CA ALA A 62 3.61 -2.27 -13.03
C ALA A 62 2.80 -1.25 -13.84
N ALA A 63 3.39 -0.66 -14.89
CA ALA A 63 2.71 0.30 -15.76
C ALA A 63 1.47 -0.33 -16.44
N ARG A 64 1.62 -1.57 -16.94
CA ARG A 64 0.51 -2.33 -17.53
C ARG A 64 -0.61 -2.61 -16.51
N ALA A 65 -0.25 -3.02 -15.28
CA ALA A 65 -1.22 -3.31 -14.23
C ALA A 65 -1.99 -2.07 -13.76
N LEU A 66 -1.34 -0.91 -13.77
CA LEU A 66 -1.94 0.39 -13.45
C LEU A 66 -2.67 1.04 -14.64
N ASN A 67 -2.63 0.40 -15.81
CA ASN A 67 -3.19 0.92 -17.07
C ASN A 67 -2.67 2.33 -17.44
N ILE A 68 -1.36 2.54 -17.33
CA ILE A 68 -0.68 3.78 -17.70
C ILE A 68 0.52 3.51 -18.60
N SER A 69 1.01 4.54 -19.31
CA SER A 69 2.23 4.42 -20.08
C SER A 69 3.45 4.21 -19.16
N LEU A 70 4.50 3.58 -19.69
CA LEU A 70 5.76 3.41 -18.95
C LEU A 70 6.38 4.77 -18.57
N GLY A 71 6.30 5.77 -19.44
CA GLY A 71 6.78 7.13 -19.15
C GLY A 71 5.98 7.80 -18.02
N THR A 72 4.66 7.60 -17.98
CA THR A 72 3.80 8.06 -16.89
C THR A 72 4.23 7.43 -15.57
N LEU A 73 4.50 6.12 -15.55
CA LEU A 73 5.00 5.44 -14.35
C LEU A 73 6.32 6.08 -13.88
N TYR A 74 7.29 6.31 -14.76
CA TYR A 74 8.55 6.98 -14.39
C TYR A 74 8.32 8.36 -13.76
N ASN A 75 7.43 9.17 -14.33
CA ASN A 75 7.08 10.49 -13.79
C ASN A 75 6.48 10.37 -12.38
N LYS A 76 5.60 9.41 -12.13
CA LYS A 76 4.99 9.19 -10.81
C LYS A 76 6.01 8.67 -9.80
N VAL A 77 6.88 7.74 -10.20
CA VAL A 77 7.94 7.21 -9.33
C VAL A 77 8.89 8.31 -8.89
N LYS A 78 9.26 9.22 -9.80
CA LYS A 78 10.05 10.42 -9.47
C LYS A 78 9.27 11.37 -8.55
N ARG A 79 8.01 11.68 -8.87
CA ARG A 79 7.15 12.58 -8.08
C ARG A 79 7.01 12.12 -6.62
N TYR A 80 6.91 10.83 -6.39
CA TYR A 80 6.65 10.23 -5.08
C TYR A 80 7.90 9.64 -4.39
N ASN A 81 9.08 9.76 -4.99
CA ASN A 81 10.33 9.21 -4.47
C ASN A 81 10.22 7.72 -4.08
N VAL A 82 9.81 6.87 -5.04
CA VAL A 82 9.48 5.44 -4.80
C VAL A 82 10.61 4.46 -5.20
N ASN A 83 11.85 4.92 -5.34
CA ASN A 83 12.98 4.04 -5.64
C ASN A 83 13.71 3.68 -4.34
N ASN A 84 13.56 2.43 -3.87
CA ASN A 84 14.52 1.75 -3.00
C ASN A 84 15.39 0.82 -3.85
#